data_AF-A0A7C6YIG4-F1
#
_entry.id   AF-A0A7C6YIG4-F1
#
_cell.length_a   1.000
_cell.length_b   1.000
_cell.length_c   1.000
_cell.angle_alpha   90.00
_cell.angle_beta   90.00
_cell.angle_gamma   90.00
#
_symmetry.space_group_name_H-M   'P 1'
#
loop_
_entity.id
_entity.type
_entity.pdbx_description
1 polymer ?
#
loop_
_entity_poly.entity_id
_entity_poly.type
_entity_poly.pdbx_seq_one_letter_code
_entity_poly.pdbx_strand_id
1 'polypeptide(L)'
;MIISEGVKSAVTLYRLNTMGLNPDQVQQAIAPVMLQNRALTGEEGSLYDFLIPFIFGIILMFSAMFSGQVLMYGVIKEKRNRIVEILLSSISSLDLLLGKIIGFGALGLLQIVIWITVGLIVAKRFLDLEQLSLSFADLITPLLFFFGGYLLFSSLYAALGATMKDAEGGSQMQGMVILVPMVPLFASSAILMAPNAFWVRLFSFLPPFIPVTMLIRVSATTLPWWEVAASFVMLIISVAFVIYLGARIFSRGILQFERTLSLKEIGKMLKKGY
;
A
#
# COMPACT_ATOMS: atom_id res chain seq x y z
N MET A 1 28.34 -38.72 -26.00
CA MET A 1 27.01 -38.09 -25.96
C MET A 1 26.62 -37.46 -27.30
N ILE A 2 27.52 -36.72 -27.96
CA ILE A 2 27.27 -36.10 -29.29
C ILE A 2 27.05 -37.13 -30.41
N ILE A 3 27.78 -38.26 -30.36
CA ILE A 3 27.67 -39.32 -31.39
C ILE A 3 26.30 -40.03 -31.36
N SER A 4 25.69 -40.20 -30.19
CA SER A 4 24.39 -40.88 -30.07
C SER A 4 23.22 -40.05 -30.58
N GLU A 5 23.29 -38.73 -30.50
CA GLU A 5 22.27 -37.84 -31.07
C GLU A 5 22.38 -37.79 -32.59
N GLY A 6 23.59 -37.71 -33.14
CA GLY A 6 23.82 -37.74 -34.60
C GLY A 6 23.29 -39.03 -35.25
N VAL A 7 23.51 -40.18 -34.61
CA VAL A 7 23.01 -41.48 -35.11
C VAL A 7 21.48 -41.58 -35.02
N LYS A 8 20.86 -41.09 -33.93
CA LYS A 8 19.39 -41.07 -33.80
C LYS A 8 18.74 -40.19 -34.85
N SER A 9 19.29 -39.02 -35.13
CA SER A 9 18.79 -38.12 -36.17
C SER A 9 18.94 -38.70 -37.57
N ALA A 10 20.07 -39.34 -37.87
CA ALA A 10 20.30 -40.00 -39.16
C ALA A 10 19.36 -41.20 -39.40
N VAL A 11 19.11 -42.01 -38.37
CA VAL A 11 18.16 -43.14 -38.47
C VAL A 11 16.72 -42.65 -38.60
N THR A 12 16.37 -41.54 -37.95
CA THR A 12 15.03 -40.92 -38.05
C THR A 12 14.80 -40.36 -39.46
N LEU A 13 15.80 -39.71 -40.05
CA LEU A 13 15.78 -39.24 -41.43
C LEU A 13 15.61 -40.38 -42.44
N TYR A 14 16.33 -41.50 -42.26
CA TYR A 14 16.21 -42.66 -43.14
C TYR A 14 14.82 -43.32 -43.07
N ARG A 15 14.22 -43.37 -41.88
CA ARG A 15 12.86 -43.90 -41.66
C ARG A 15 11.76 -43.01 -42.25
N LEU A 16 11.94 -41.69 -42.18
CA LEU A 16 10.97 -40.74 -42.73
C LEU A 16 11.01 -40.72 -44.27
N ASN A 17 12.19 -40.87 -44.87
CA ASN A 17 12.35 -40.97 -46.33
C ASN A 17 11.74 -42.27 -46.90
N THR A 18 11.86 -43.39 -46.18
CA THR A 18 11.25 -44.68 -46.57
C THR A 18 9.73 -44.72 -46.42
N MET A 19 9.12 -43.75 -45.72
CA MET A 19 7.67 -43.57 -45.64
C MET A 19 7.09 -42.69 -46.77
N GLY A 20 7.90 -42.29 -47.75
CA GLY A 20 7.45 -41.53 -48.93
C GLY A 20 7.22 -40.04 -48.67
N LEU A 21 7.77 -39.49 -47.58
CA LEU A 21 7.67 -38.07 -47.25
C LEU A 21 8.70 -37.27 -48.05
N ASN A 22 8.27 -36.15 -48.64
CA ASN A 22 9.14 -35.29 -49.46
C ASN A 22 10.23 -34.64 -48.58
N PRO A 23 11.45 -34.38 -49.09
CA PRO A 23 12.57 -33.83 -48.30
C PRO A 23 12.22 -32.54 -47.54
N ASP A 24 11.36 -31.70 -48.13
CA ASP A 24 10.89 -30.44 -47.53
C ASP A 24 9.98 -30.66 -46.32
N GLN A 25 9.18 -31.73 -46.31
CA GLN A 25 8.29 -32.08 -45.20
C GLN A 25 9.07 -32.67 -44.01
N VAL A 26 10.14 -33.39 -44.31
CA VAL A 26 11.05 -33.94 -43.31
C VAL A 26 11.83 -32.81 -42.63
N GLN A 27 12.22 -31.77 -43.36
CA GLN A 27 12.92 -30.62 -42.81
C GLN A 27 12.01 -29.77 -41.89
N GLN A 28 10.71 -29.70 -42.18
CA GLN A 28 9.72 -29.07 -41.29
C GLN A 28 9.44 -29.89 -40.03
N ALA A 29 9.44 -31.22 -40.12
CA ALA A 29 9.20 -32.10 -38.97
C ALA A 29 10.34 -32.11 -37.95
N ILE A 30 11.56 -31.77 -38.38
CA ILE A 30 12.78 -31.74 -37.54
C ILE A 30 13.20 -30.30 -37.24
N ALA A 31 12.50 -29.30 -37.82
CA ALA A 31 12.70 -27.91 -37.44
C ALA A 31 12.51 -27.82 -35.93
N PRO A 32 13.48 -27.26 -35.17
CA PRO A 32 13.34 -27.15 -33.73
C PRO A 32 12.05 -26.38 -33.47
N VAL A 33 11.08 -27.04 -32.86
CA VAL A 33 9.84 -26.40 -32.46
C VAL A 33 10.24 -25.39 -31.39
N MET A 34 10.44 -24.15 -31.83
CA MET A 34 10.53 -22.99 -30.97
C MET A 34 9.14 -22.87 -30.35
N LEU A 35 8.93 -23.55 -29.22
CA LEU A 35 7.75 -23.36 -28.40
C LEU A 35 7.79 -21.91 -27.92
N GLN A 36 7.14 -21.02 -28.67
CA GLN A 36 6.68 -19.77 -28.11
C GLN A 36 5.64 -20.15 -27.06
N ASN A 37 6.08 -20.22 -25.81
CA ASN A 37 5.20 -20.29 -24.65
C ASN A 37 4.37 -19.01 -24.63
N ARG A 38 3.26 -19.01 -25.36
CA ARG A 38 2.24 -17.98 -25.22
C ARG A 38 1.28 -18.46 -24.15
N ALA A 39 1.34 -17.84 -22.97
CA ALA A 39 0.39 -18.10 -21.91
C ALA A 39 -1.03 -17.84 -22.46
N LEU A 40 -1.87 -18.87 -22.50
CA LEU A 40 -3.24 -18.78 -23.02
C LEU A 40 -4.19 -18.07 -22.04
N THR A 41 -3.70 -17.55 -20.90
CA THR A 41 -4.53 -16.83 -19.91
C THR A 41 -3.74 -15.94 -18.95
N GLY A 42 -2.61 -15.37 -19.41
CA GLY A 42 -1.89 -14.36 -18.65
C GLY A 42 -1.29 -13.40 -19.66
N GLU A 43 -1.79 -12.16 -19.68
CA GLU A 43 -0.94 -11.05 -20.10
C GLU A 43 0.40 -11.25 -19.39
N GLU A 44 1.50 -11.30 -20.15
CA GLU A 44 2.80 -11.06 -19.54
C GLU A 44 2.68 -9.70 -18.90
N GLY A 45 2.38 -9.67 -17.59
CA GLY A 45 2.17 -8.44 -16.85
C GLY A 45 3.40 -7.59 -17.12
N SER A 46 3.18 -6.50 -17.84
CA SER A 46 4.26 -5.63 -18.23
C SER A 46 5.01 -5.25 -16.96
N LEU A 47 6.32 -5.06 -17.03
CA LEU A 47 7.09 -4.59 -15.87
C LEU A 47 6.41 -3.34 -15.26
N TYR A 48 5.71 -2.56 -16.08
CA TYR A 48 4.90 -1.40 -15.71
C TYR A 48 3.70 -1.73 -14.81
N ASP A 49 2.99 -2.83 -15.06
CA ASP A 49 1.81 -3.25 -14.27
C ASP A 49 2.20 -3.62 -12.84
N PHE A 50 3.44 -4.07 -12.64
CA PHE A 50 4.04 -4.26 -11.32
C PHE A 50 4.58 -2.96 -10.72
N LEU A 51 5.41 -2.23 -11.48
CA LEU A 51 6.19 -1.11 -10.95
C LEU A 51 5.33 0.07 -10.52
N ILE A 52 4.29 0.43 -11.27
CA ILE A 52 3.45 1.60 -10.98
C ILE A 52 2.75 1.45 -9.61
N PRO A 53 1.89 0.44 -9.39
CA PRO A 53 1.24 0.24 -8.09
C PRO A 53 2.23 0.07 -6.93
N PHE A 54 3.36 -0.61 -7.18
CA PHE A 54 4.39 -0.80 -6.17
C PHE A 54 5.03 0.53 -5.76
N ILE A 55 5.36 1.41 -6.72
CA ILE A 55 5.87 2.76 -6.47
C ILE A 55 4.83 3.59 -5.70
N PHE A 56 3.55 3.56 -6.08
CA PHE A 56 2.50 4.26 -5.33
C PHE A 56 2.40 3.76 -3.87
N GLY A 57 2.47 2.44 -3.66
CA GLY A 57 2.48 1.84 -2.32
C GLY A 57 3.69 2.26 -1.49
N ILE A 58 4.88 2.28 -2.09
CA ILE A 58 6.11 2.79 -1.46
C ILE A 58 5.98 4.26 -1.09
N ILE A 59 5.49 5.10 -2.02
CA ILE A 59 5.32 6.53 -1.78
C ILE A 59 4.37 6.77 -0.61
N LEU A 60 3.25 6.05 -0.58
CA LEU A 60 2.29 6.10 0.53
C LEU A 60 2.99 5.74 1.84
N MET A 61 3.72 4.63 1.87
CA MET A 61 4.43 4.16 3.07
C MET A 61 5.42 5.20 3.58
N PHE A 62 6.30 5.73 2.73
CA PHE A 62 7.28 6.75 3.13
C PHE A 62 6.63 8.06 3.53
N SER A 63 5.58 8.49 2.82
CA SER A 63 4.80 9.68 3.17
C SER A 63 4.18 9.55 4.55
N ALA A 64 3.43 8.49 4.78
CA ALA A 64 2.77 8.21 6.04
C ALA A 64 3.77 8.04 7.19
N MET A 65 4.91 7.39 6.93
CA MET A 65 5.96 7.21 7.93
C MET A 65 6.57 8.56 8.33
N PHE A 66 6.99 9.36 7.36
CA PHE A 66 7.69 10.61 7.66
C PHE A 66 6.76 11.66 8.28
N SER A 67 5.59 11.89 7.69
CA SER A 67 4.63 12.84 8.26
C SER A 67 4.06 12.38 9.60
N GLY A 68 3.80 11.08 9.72
CA GLY A 68 3.30 10.44 10.91
C GLY A 68 4.25 10.58 12.09
N GLN A 69 5.55 10.43 11.86
CA GLN A 69 6.58 10.71 12.87
C GLN A 69 6.47 12.13 13.41
N VAL A 70 6.48 13.11 12.53
CA VAL A 70 6.44 14.53 12.91
C VAL A 70 5.18 14.83 13.72
N LEU A 71 4.04 14.29 13.30
CA LEU A 71 2.77 14.44 14.00
C LEU A 71 2.80 13.79 15.40
N MET A 72 3.27 12.55 15.50
CA MET A 72 3.39 11.82 16.76
C MET A 72 4.30 12.56 17.75
N TYR A 73 5.49 12.97 17.33
CA TYR A 73 6.42 13.72 18.18
C TYR A 73 5.86 15.10 18.55
N GLY A 74 5.12 15.75 17.66
CA GLY A 74 4.42 17.00 17.96
C GLY A 74 3.42 16.84 19.09
N VAL A 75 2.61 15.77 19.07
CA VAL A 75 1.65 15.46 20.15
C VAL A 75 2.37 15.15 21.47
N ILE A 76 3.42 14.32 21.43
CA ILE A 76 4.22 13.98 22.62
C ILE A 76 4.85 15.24 23.22
N LYS A 77 5.43 16.11 22.38
CA LYS A 77 6.09 17.35 22.80
C LYS A 77 5.11 18.32 23.47
N GLU A 78 3.92 18.50 22.90
CA GLU A 78 2.90 19.38 23.47
C GLU A 78 2.38 18.91 24.82
N LYS A 79 2.21 17.59 24.97
CA LYS A 79 1.85 16.96 26.24
C LYS A 79 2.95 17.19 27.27
N ARG A 80 4.21 16.94 26.91
CA ARG A 80 5.37 17.08 27.82
C ARG A 80 5.59 18.53 28.28
N ASN A 81 5.41 19.50 27.38
CA ASN A 81 5.75 20.90 27.66
C ASN A 81 4.63 21.70 28.36
N ARG A 82 3.57 21.04 28.85
CA ARG A 82 2.36 21.67 29.43
C ARG A 82 1.63 22.68 28.53
N ILE A 83 2.01 22.76 27.26
CA ILE A 83 1.31 23.58 26.25
C ILE A 83 -0.14 23.11 26.10
N VAL A 84 -0.38 21.82 26.29
CA VAL A 84 -1.71 21.22 26.18
C VAL A 84 -2.73 21.79 27.19
N GLU A 85 -2.31 22.17 28.40
CA GLU A 85 -3.22 22.74 29.42
C GLU A 85 -3.75 24.10 28.98
N ILE A 86 -2.88 24.93 28.40
CA ILE A 86 -3.23 26.24 27.86
C ILE A 86 -4.13 26.08 26.63
N LEU A 87 -3.79 25.17 25.71
CA LEU A 87 -4.59 24.94 24.49
C LEU A 87 -5.99 24.42 24.82
N LEU A 88 -6.11 23.50 25.77
CA LEU A 88 -7.40 22.91 26.14
C LEU A 88 -8.26 23.82 27.02
N SER A 89 -7.72 24.92 27.55
CA SER A 89 -8.53 25.98 28.16
C SER A 89 -9.33 26.78 27.12
N SER A 90 -8.94 26.70 25.84
CA SER A 90 -9.53 27.49 24.75
C SER A 90 -10.23 26.66 23.68
N ILE A 91 -9.80 25.42 23.43
CA ILE A 91 -10.38 24.54 22.38
C ILE A 91 -10.51 23.09 22.88
N SER A 92 -11.45 22.33 22.30
CA SER A 92 -11.63 20.92 22.67
C SER A 92 -10.46 20.05 22.17
N SER A 93 -10.23 18.90 22.81
CA SER A 93 -9.21 17.93 22.37
C SER A 93 -9.48 17.34 20.98
N LEU A 94 -10.77 17.21 20.62
CA LEU A 94 -11.17 16.76 19.30
C LEU A 94 -10.78 17.78 18.24
N ASP A 95 -11.08 19.06 18.47
CA ASP A 95 -10.77 20.13 17.51
C ASP A 95 -9.26 20.32 17.35
N LEU A 96 -8.49 20.21 18.44
CA LEU A 96 -7.03 20.29 18.39
C LEU A 96 -6.42 19.17 17.54
N LEU A 97 -6.83 17.92 17.77
CA LEU A 97 -6.30 16.79 17.00
C LEU A 97 -6.83 16.77 15.57
N LEU A 98 -8.10 17.07 15.33
CA LEU A 98 -8.66 17.17 13.99
C LEU A 98 -7.95 18.26 13.20
N GLY A 99 -7.76 19.46 13.78
CA GLY A 99 -7.04 20.55 13.15
C GLY A 99 -5.61 20.18 12.78
N LYS A 100 -4.91 19.46 13.67
CA LYS A 100 -3.59 18.90 13.36
C LYS A 100 -3.62 17.89 12.24
N ILE A 101 -4.49 16.89 12.29
CA ILE A 101 -4.54 15.83 11.28
C ILE A 101 -4.94 16.40 9.92
N ILE A 102 -5.85 17.39 9.86
CA ILE A 102 -6.21 18.09 8.63
C ILE A 102 -5.04 18.96 8.12
N GLY A 103 -4.35 19.68 9.01
CA GLY A 103 -3.18 20.48 8.65
C GLY A 103 -2.04 19.63 8.09
N PHE A 104 -1.75 18.50 8.73
CA PHE A 104 -0.81 17.51 8.19
C PHE A 104 -1.39 16.82 6.94
N GLY A 105 -2.71 16.61 6.86
CA GLY A 105 -3.42 16.20 5.65
C GLY A 105 -3.12 17.08 4.44
N ALA A 106 -3.10 18.41 4.62
CA ALA A 106 -2.71 19.35 3.58
C ALA A 106 -1.23 19.21 3.19
N LEU A 107 -0.34 18.96 4.16
CA LEU A 107 1.06 18.61 3.87
C LEU A 107 1.16 17.29 3.07
N GLY A 108 0.28 16.32 3.35
CA GLY A 108 0.16 15.08 2.58
C GLY A 108 -0.23 15.34 1.13
N LEU A 109 -1.19 16.22 0.87
CA LEU A 109 -1.55 16.63 -0.49
C LEU A 109 -0.38 17.29 -1.23
N LEU A 110 0.33 18.20 -0.56
CA LEU A 110 1.53 18.82 -1.10
C LEU A 110 2.60 17.77 -1.43
N GLN A 111 2.77 16.78 -0.55
CA GLN A 111 3.71 15.68 -0.76
C GLN A 111 3.31 14.82 -1.97
N ILE A 112 2.02 14.53 -2.18
CA ILE A 112 1.52 13.83 -3.37
C ILE A 112 1.91 14.58 -4.65
N VAL A 113 1.68 15.90 -4.69
CA VAL A 113 2.01 16.74 -5.84
C VAL A 113 3.51 16.66 -6.15
N ILE A 114 4.37 16.71 -5.12
CA ILE A 114 5.81 16.56 -5.29
C ILE A 114 6.14 15.18 -5.87
N TRP A 115 5.61 14.10 -5.30
CA TRP A 115 5.91 12.75 -5.75
C TRP A 115 5.42 12.45 -7.15
N ILE A 116 4.24 12.92 -7.54
CA ILE A 116 3.73 12.79 -8.91
C ILE A 116 4.63 13.55 -9.87
N THR A 117 5.00 14.79 -9.52
CA THR A 117 5.87 15.62 -10.37
C THR A 117 7.24 14.95 -10.58
N VAL A 118 7.87 14.49 -9.49
CA VAL A 118 9.16 13.76 -9.55
C VAL A 118 9.00 12.46 -10.32
N GLY A 119 7.95 11.68 -10.04
CA GLY A 119 7.66 10.41 -10.70
C GLY A 119 7.50 10.57 -12.20
N LEU A 120 6.77 11.59 -12.66
CA LEU A 120 6.62 11.90 -14.08
C LEU A 120 7.94 12.32 -14.72
N ILE A 121 8.74 13.19 -14.07
CA ILE A 121 10.05 13.62 -14.59
C ILE A 121 10.99 12.44 -14.77
N VAL A 122 11.05 11.56 -13.76
CA VAL A 122 11.88 10.35 -13.79
C VAL A 122 11.35 9.38 -14.85
N ALA A 123 10.04 9.12 -14.90
CA ALA A 123 9.44 8.25 -15.89
C ALA A 123 9.76 8.70 -17.32
N LYS A 124 9.74 10.01 -17.63
CA LYS A 124 10.13 10.53 -18.97
C LYS A 124 11.55 10.15 -19.39
N ARG A 125 12.45 9.86 -18.44
CA ARG A 125 13.87 9.56 -18.71
C ARG A 125 14.12 8.09 -19.01
N PHE A 126 13.29 7.22 -18.46
CA PHE A 126 13.49 5.77 -18.52
C PHE A 126 12.41 5.07 -19.34
N LEU A 127 11.24 5.69 -19.49
CA LEU A 127 10.05 5.11 -20.12
C LEU A 127 9.55 6.01 -21.25
N ASP A 128 9.18 5.40 -22.37
CA ASP A 128 8.39 6.07 -23.41
C ASP A 128 6.98 6.27 -22.87
N LEU A 129 6.69 7.49 -22.40
CA LEU A 129 5.39 7.82 -21.81
C LEU A 129 4.21 7.63 -22.75
N GLU A 130 4.44 7.58 -24.07
CA GLU A 130 3.40 7.28 -25.06
C GLU A 130 2.83 5.86 -24.91
N GLN A 131 3.61 4.92 -24.36
CA GLN A 131 3.15 3.56 -24.09
C GLN A 131 2.26 3.46 -22.84
N LEU A 132 2.27 4.47 -21.97
CA LEU A 132 1.59 4.38 -20.68
C LEU A 132 0.08 4.60 -20.77
N SER A 133 -0.45 5.19 -21.86
CA SER A 133 -1.88 5.47 -22.10
C SER A 133 -2.70 5.82 -20.83
N LEU A 134 -2.10 6.52 -19.85
CA LEU A 134 -2.72 6.77 -18.56
C LEU A 134 -3.72 7.92 -18.73
N SER A 135 -4.99 7.63 -18.52
CA SER A 135 -6.00 8.68 -18.42
C SER A 135 -5.95 9.32 -17.04
N PHE A 136 -6.32 10.60 -16.95
CA PHE A 136 -6.55 11.25 -15.65
C PHE A 136 -7.56 10.48 -14.79
N ALA A 137 -8.51 9.77 -15.41
CA ALA A 137 -9.48 8.94 -14.71
C ALA A 137 -8.83 7.78 -13.93
N ASP A 138 -7.76 7.19 -14.46
CA ASP A 138 -7.07 6.04 -13.87
C ASP A 138 -6.29 6.43 -12.60
N LEU A 139 -5.99 7.73 -12.44
CA LEU A 139 -5.31 8.27 -11.26
C LEU A 139 -6.26 8.57 -10.11
N ILE A 140 -7.57 8.72 -10.36
CA ILE A 140 -8.55 9.13 -9.33
C ILE A 140 -8.60 8.09 -8.21
N THR A 141 -8.77 6.81 -8.55
CA THR A 141 -8.90 5.74 -7.55
C THR A 141 -7.62 5.59 -6.71
N PRO A 142 -6.42 5.49 -7.30
CA PRO A 142 -5.18 5.47 -6.52
C PRO A 142 -5.03 6.70 -5.62
N LEU A 143 -5.35 7.90 -6.10
CA LEU A 143 -5.26 9.13 -5.29
C LEU A 143 -6.21 9.13 -4.10
N LEU A 144 -7.44 8.61 -4.27
CA LEU A 144 -8.40 8.48 -3.18
C LEU A 144 -7.87 7.56 -2.08
N PHE A 145 -7.41 6.36 -2.44
CA PHE A 145 -6.82 5.43 -1.45
C PHE A 145 -5.51 5.94 -0.87
N PHE A 146 -4.74 6.69 -1.65
CA PHE A 146 -3.54 7.35 -1.15
C PHE A 146 -3.88 8.33 -0.03
N PHE A 147 -4.80 9.26 -0.29
CA PHE A 147 -5.17 10.29 0.68
C PHE A 147 -5.88 9.70 1.89
N GLY A 148 -6.81 8.77 1.67
CA GLY A 148 -7.47 8.05 2.77
C GLY A 148 -6.49 7.25 3.62
N GLY A 149 -5.51 6.60 3.00
CA GLY A 149 -4.45 5.88 3.70
C GLY A 149 -3.53 6.80 4.49
N TYR A 150 -3.14 7.92 3.89
CA TYR A 150 -2.39 8.97 4.57
C TYR A 150 -3.10 9.44 5.84
N LEU A 151 -4.40 9.74 5.74
CA LEU A 151 -5.21 10.17 6.89
C LEU A 151 -5.29 9.07 7.95
N LEU A 152 -5.46 7.80 7.55
CA LEU A 152 -5.51 6.69 8.48
C LEU A 152 -4.19 6.58 9.26
N PHE A 153 -3.06 6.50 8.58
CA PHE A 153 -1.76 6.38 9.25
C PHE A 153 -1.45 7.62 10.09
N SER A 154 -1.74 8.82 9.60
CA SER A 154 -1.57 10.06 10.37
C SER A 154 -2.41 10.04 11.65
N SER A 155 -3.67 9.60 11.58
CA SER A 155 -4.52 9.46 12.76
C SER A 155 -4.02 8.40 13.73
N LEU A 156 -3.47 7.28 13.24
CA LEU A 156 -2.84 6.25 14.07
C LEU A 156 -1.62 6.81 14.81
N TYR A 157 -0.74 7.53 14.10
CA TYR A 157 0.43 8.18 14.71
C TYR A 157 0.03 9.24 15.74
N ALA A 158 -1.00 10.05 15.47
CA ALA A 158 -1.52 11.01 16.44
C ALA A 158 -2.08 10.34 17.70
N ALA A 159 -2.89 9.29 17.51
CA ALA A 159 -3.48 8.53 18.62
C ALA A 159 -2.40 7.84 19.47
N LEU A 160 -1.37 7.27 18.83
CA LEU A 160 -0.23 6.69 19.52
C LEU A 160 0.57 7.74 20.27
N GLY A 161 0.84 8.89 19.65
CA GLY A 161 1.49 10.02 20.31
C GLY A 161 0.75 10.48 21.58
N ALA A 162 -0.58 10.40 21.60
CA ALA A 162 -1.39 10.71 22.78
C ALA A 162 -1.22 9.68 23.91
N THR A 163 -1.02 8.40 23.57
CA THR A 163 -0.80 7.31 24.54
C THR A 163 0.61 7.27 25.13
N MET A 164 1.60 7.79 24.41
CA MET A 164 3.00 7.75 24.84
C MET A 164 3.29 8.84 25.88
N LYS A 165 4.34 8.59 26.69
CA LYS A 165 4.85 9.56 27.65
C LYS A 165 5.94 10.44 27.06
N ASP A 166 6.81 9.82 26.27
CA ASP A 166 8.09 10.33 25.84
C ASP A 166 8.39 9.90 24.41
N ALA A 167 9.42 10.52 23.84
CA ALA A 167 9.83 10.29 22.47
C ALA A 167 10.34 8.84 22.26
N GLU A 168 10.96 8.24 23.29
CA GLU A 168 11.50 6.88 23.21
C GLU A 168 10.40 5.82 23.04
N GLY A 169 9.33 5.89 23.85
CA GLY A 169 8.15 5.05 23.63
C GLY A 169 7.47 5.30 22.29
N GLY A 170 7.46 6.57 21.84
CA GLY A 170 7.03 6.96 20.50
C GLY A 170 7.77 6.20 19.40
N SER A 171 9.11 6.23 19.42
CA SER A 171 9.97 5.54 18.45
C SER A 171 9.67 4.04 18.35
N GLN A 172 9.49 3.36 19.49
CA GLN A 172 9.18 1.93 19.51
C GLN A 172 7.82 1.61 18.88
N MET A 173 6.78 2.38 19.26
CA MET A 173 5.43 2.20 18.70
C MET A 173 5.38 2.52 17.22
N GLN A 174 6.15 3.51 16.78
CA GLN A 174 6.32 3.80 15.38
C GLN A 174 6.77 2.56 14.59
N GLY A 175 7.77 1.84 15.09
CA GLY A 175 8.29 0.65 14.43
C GLY A 175 7.18 -0.38 14.19
N MET A 176 6.28 -0.55 15.16
CA MET A 176 5.12 -1.42 15.04
C MET A 176 4.12 -0.94 13.98
N VAL A 177 3.87 0.37 13.89
CA VAL A 177 2.96 0.94 12.86
C VAL A 177 3.52 0.74 11.47
N ILE A 178 4.84 0.87 11.30
CA ILE A 178 5.51 0.72 9.99
C ILE A 178 5.34 -0.68 9.42
N LEU A 179 5.33 -1.72 10.27
CA LEU A 179 5.17 -3.11 9.81
C LEU A 179 3.84 -3.35 9.10
N VAL A 180 2.80 -2.59 9.45
CA VAL A 180 1.45 -2.77 8.93
C VAL A 180 1.38 -2.55 7.41
N PRO A 181 1.75 -1.39 6.85
CA PRO A 181 1.79 -1.19 5.39
C PRO A 181 2.85 -2.04 4.70
N MET A 182 3.91 -2.49 5.41
CA MET A 182 4.94 -3.34 4.82
C MET A 182 4.42 -4.73 4.44
N VAL A 183 3.48 -5.31 5.20
CA VAL A 183 2.92 -6.63 4.92
C VAL A 183 2.35 -6.74 3.49
N PRO A 184 1.36 -5.91 3.08
CA PRO A 184 0.84 -5.94 1.72
C PRO A 184 1.86 -5.47 0.68
N LEU A 185 2.82 -4.62 1.04
CA LEU A 185 3.87 -4.18 0.12
C LEU A 185 4.85 -5.31 -0.23
N PHE A 186 5.26 -6.11 0.75
CA PHE A 186 6.07 -7.30 0.52
C PHE A 186 5.28 -8.41 -0.17
N ALA A 187 3.98 -8.49 0.09
CA ALA A 187 3.07 -9.39 -0.62
C ALA A 187 2.66 -8.87 -2.02
N SER A 188 3.19 -7.74 -2.50
CA SER A 188 2.76 -7.10 -3.75
C SER A 188 2.76 -8.04 -4.96
N SER A 189 3.84 -8.82 -5.13
CA SER A 189 3.91 -9.85 -6.18
C SER A 189 2.79 -10.89 -6.06
N ALA A 190 2.50 -11.38 -4.85
CA ALA A 190 1.43 -12.33 -4.61
C ALA A 190 0.03 -11.72 -4.83
N ILE A 191 -0.15 -10.43 -4.49
CA ILE A 191 -1.39 -9.68 -4.74
C ILE A 191 -1.62 -9.54 -6.25
N LEU A 192 -0.59 -9.20 -7.02
CA LEU A 192 -0.68 -9.03 -8.47
C LEU A 192 -0.94 -10.36 -9.19
N MET A 193 -0.34 -11.46 -8.73
CA MET A 193 -0.57 -12.79 -9.29
C MET A 193 -1.99 -13.31 -9.01
N ALA A 194 -2.55 -13.02 -7.83
CA ALA A 194 -3.84 -13.53 -7.42
C ALA A 194 -4.71 -12.45 -6.76
N PRO A 195 -5.12 -11.39 -7.50
CA PRO A 195 -5.76 -10.20 -6.94
C PRO A 195 -7.16 -10.48 -6.36
N ASN A 196 -7.75 -11.63 -6.68
CA ASN A 196 -9.07 -12.06 -6.21
C ASN A 196 -9.01 -13.15 -5.12
N ALA A 197 -7.80 -13.53 -4.67
CA ALA A 197 -7.65 -14.49 -3.58
C ALA A 197 -8.34 -14.01 -2.31
N PHE A 198 -8.79 -14.95 -1.47
CA PHE A 198 -9.56 -14.64 -0.25
C PHE A 198 -8.80 -13.69 0.69
N TRP A 199 -7.50 -13.96 0.92
CA TRP A 199 -6.68 -13.13 1.81
C TRP A 199 -6.46 -11.71 1.26
N VAL A 200 -6.34 -11.57 -0.07
CA VAL A 200 -6.22 -10.27 -0.75
C VAL A 200 -7.50 -9.46 -0.56
N ARG A 201 -8.65 -10.09 -0.78
CA ARG A 201 -9.96 -9.47 -0.54
C ARG A 201 -10.13 -9.07 0.92
N LEU A 202 -9.72 -9.93 1.86
CA LEU A 202 -9.79 -9.60 3.29
C LEU A 202 -8.96 -8.35 3.63
N PHE A 203 -7.74 -8.24 3.12
CA PHE A 203 -6.88 -7.07 3.36
C PHE A 203 -7.44 -5.79 2.75
N SER A 204 -8.19 -5.88 1.65
CA SER A 204 -8.91 -4.75 1.08
C SER A 204 -10.07 -4.22 1.93
N PHE A 205 -10.47 -4.92 2.99
CA PHE A 205 -11.48 -4.45 3.95
C PHE A 205 -10.93 -4.26 5.37
N LEU A 206 -9.70 -4.70 5.64
CA LEU A 206 -9.08 -4.60 6.95
C LEU A 206 -8.32 -3.26 7.06
N PRO A 207 -8.82 -2.27 7.84
CA PRO A 207 -8.49 -0.85 7.64
C PRO A 207 -7.02 -0.49 7.49
N PRO A 208 -6.11 -0.96 8.36
CA PRO A 208 -4.70 -0.63 8.24
C PRO A 208 -4.01 -1.23 7.00
N PHE A 209 -4.57 -2.28 6.39
CA PHE A 209 -4.05 -2.88 5.15
C PHE A 209 -4.74 -2.35 3.89
N ILE A 210 -5.96 -1.80 4.00
CA ILE A 210 -6.75 -1.30 2.85
C ILE A 210 -5.92 -0.43 1.90
N PRO A 211 -5.20 0.61 2.34
CA PRO A 211 -4.64 1.59 1.41
C PRO A 211 -3.60 0.96 0.47
N VAL A 212 -2.66 0.20 1.02
CA VAL A 212 -1.59 -0.42 0.23
C VAL A 212 -2.14 -1.57 -0.61
N THR A 213 -3.02 -2.40 -0.05
CA THR A 213 -3.60 -3.52 -0.81
C THR A 213 -4.46 -3.02 -1.98
N MET A 214 -5.29 -2.00 -1.78
CA MET A 214 -6.12 -1.44 -2.86
C MET A 214 -5.29 -0.71 -3.91
N LEU A 215 -4.25 0.03 -3.50
CA LEU A 215 -3.30 0.64 -4.45
C LEU A 215 -2.67 -0.40 -5.38
N ILE A 216 -2.37 -1.59 -4.86
CA ILE A 216 -1.80 -2.68 -5.68
C ILE A 216 -2.87 -3.39 -6.51
N ARG A 217 -4.03 -3.72 -5.92
CA ARG A 217 -5.09 -4.48 -6.58
C ARG A 217 -5.76 -3.73 -7.73
N VAL A 218 -5.98 -2.42 -7.59
CA VAL A 218 -6.68 -1.61 -8.62
C VAL A 218 -5.89 -1.60 -9.94
N SER A 219 -4.56 -1.71 -9.87
CA SER A 219 -3.70 -1.83 -11.04
C SER A 219 -3.59 -3.26 -11.58
N ALA A 220 -3.86 -4.27 -10.76
CA ALA A 220 -3.79 -5.67 -11.14
C ALA A 220 -5.05 -6.19 -11.84
N THR A 221 -6.21 -5.64 -11.48
CA THR A 221 -7.49 -6.15 -11.95
C THR A 221 -8.55 -5.05 -11.92
N THR A 222 -9.54 -5.19 -12.81
CA THR A 222 -10.74 -4.35 -12.78
C THR A 222 -11.65 -4.78 -11.64
N LEU A 223 -11.66 -4.00 -10.57
CA LEU A 223 -12.53 -4.24 -9.42
C LEU A 223 -13.93 -3.69 -9.67
N PRO A 224 -15.00 -4.37 -9.22
CA PRO A 224 -16.33 -3.80 -9.21
C PRO A 224 -16.37 -2.50 -8.40
N TRP A 225 -17.06 -1.49 -8.90
CA TRP A 225 -17.11 -0.15 -8.26
C TRP A 225 -17.63 -0.20 -6.81
N TRP A 226 -18.50 -1.15 -6.47
CA TRP A 226 -19.05 -1.30 -5.13
C TRP A 226 -18.00 -1.83 -4.13
N GLU A 227 -17.07 -2.69 -4.57
CA GLU A 227 -15.97 -3.17 -3.75
C GLU A 227 -15.03 -2.00 -3.42
N VAL A 228 -14.69 -1.21 -4.43
CA VAL A 228 -13.88 0.01 -4.28
C VAL A 228 -14.55 1.00 -3.33
N ALA A 229 -15.85 1.29 -3.53
CA ALA A 229 -16.61 2.20 -2.69
C ALA A 229 -16.72 1.69 -1.24
N ALA A 230 -17.03 0.41 -1.04
CA ALA A 230 -17.16 -0.18 0.29
C ALA A 230 -15.83 -0.16 1.06
N SER A 231 -14.72 -0.53 0.41
CA SER A 231 -13.38 -0.44 0.98
C SER A 231 -13.01 1.01 1.36
N PHE A 232 -13.34 1.97 0.50
CA PHE A 232 -13.09 3.38 0.79
C PHE A 232 -13.94 3.90 1.94
N VAL A 233 -15.23 3.57 2.00
CA VAL A 233 -16.11 3.93 3.12
C VAL A 233 -15.59 3.33 4.43
N MET A 234 -15.19 2.06 4.42
CA MET A 234 -14.59 1.39 5.58
C MET A 234 -13.30 2.08 6.03
N LEU A 235 -12.47 2.51 5.09
CA LEU A 235 -11.27 3.29 5.37
C LEU A 235 -11.61 4.61 6.07
N ILE A 236 -12.56 5.39 5.55
CA ILE A 236 -12.98 6.67 6.14
C ILE A 236 -13.63 6.50 7.52
N ILE A 237 -14.48 5.49 7.70
CA ILE A 237 -15.06 5.14 9.01
C ILE A 237 -13.94 4.84 10.01
N SER A 238 -12.92 4.10 9.57
CA SER A 238 -11.79 3.75 10.42
C SER A 238 -10.91 4.95 10.77
N VAL A 239 -10.69 5.87 9.83
CA VAL A 239 -10.05 7.16 10.10
C VAL A 239 -10.82 7.90 11.19
N ALA A 240 -12.13 8.08 11.02
CA ALA A 240 -12.97 8.78 11.99
C ALA A 240 -12.92 8.10 13.37
N PHE A 241 -12.97 6.77 13.41
CA PHE A 241 -12.86 5.98 14.62
C PHE A 241 -11.50 6.17 15.32
N VAL A 242 -10.39 6.12 14.59
CA VAL A 242 -9.05 6.30 15.16
C VAL A 242 -8.86 7.73 15.67
N ILE A 243 -9.35 8.74 14.95
CA ILE A 243 -9.33 10.14 15.40
C ILE A 243 -10.13 10.29 16.70
N TYR A 244 -11.33 9.73 16.75
CA TYR A 244 -12.18 9.73 17.94
C TYR A 244 -11.48 9.09 19.14
N LEU A 245 -10.87 7.91 18.94
CA LEU A 245 -10.09 7.24 19.97
C LEU A 245 -8.90 8.10 20.41
N GLY A 246 -8.13 8.65 19.47
CA GLY A 246 -6.99 9.50 19.74
C GLY A 246 -7.35 10.71 20.58
N ALA A 247 -8.44 11.40 20.25
CA ALA A 247 -8.91 12.56 21.01
C ALA A 247 -9.45 12.21 22.39
N ARG A 248 -10.13 11.07 22.53
CA ARG A 248 -10.61 10.59 23.82
C ARG A 248 -9.45 10.14 24.72
N ILE A 249 -8.41 9.55 24.15
CA ILE A 249 -7.17 9.23 24.87
C ILE A 249 -6.43 10.51 25.24
N PHE A 250 -6.33 11.47 24.33
CA PHE A 250 -5.62 12.73 24.54
C PHE A 250 -6.25 13.54 25.68
N SER A 251 -7.57 13.72 25.66
CA SER A 251 -8.32 14.42 26.73
C SER A 251 -8.15 13.77 28.11
N ARG A 252 -8.10 12.43 28.17
CA ARG A 252 -8.03 11.68 29.45
C ARG A 252 -6.60 11.43 29.92
N GLY A 253 -5.65 11.35 29.00
CA GLY A 253 -4.25 11.03 29.23
C GLY A 253 -3.42 12.19 29.76
N ILE A 254 -3.98 13.41 29.79
CA ILE A 254 -3.33 14.60 30.38
C ILE A 254 -3.12 14.45 31.88
N LEU A 255 -3.96 13.69 32.59
CA LEU A 255 -3.81 13.47 34.04
C LEU A 255 -2.90 12.29 34.40
N GLN A 256 -2.35 11.56 33.41
CA GLN A 256 -1.53 10.35 33.64
C GLN A 256 -0.13 10.49 33.07
N PHE A 257 0.60 11.51 33.50
CA PHE A 257 2.00 11.76 33.11
C PHE A 257 2.97 10.61 33.45
N GLU A 258 2.59 9.71 34.36
CA GLU A 258 3.51 8.74 34.97
C GLU A 258 3.43 7.32 34.42
N ARG A 259 2.48 6.94 33.55
CA ARG A 259 2.43 5.59 32.92
C ARG A 259 1.96 5.57 31.45
N THR A 260 2.46 4.62 30.66
CA THR A 260 1.96 4.35 29.31
C THR A 260 0.61 3.66 29.44
N LEU A 261 -0.38 4.10 28.67
CA LEU A 261 -1.72 3.53 28.75
C LEU A 261 -1.75 2.14 28.10
N SER A 262 -2.20 1.13 28.84
CA SER A 262 -2.40 -0.22 28.31
C SER A 262 -3.66 -0.30 27.45
N LEU A 263 -3.69 -1.20 26.45
CA LEU A 263 -4.88 -1.51 25.64
C LEU A 263 -6.12 -1.84 26.49
N LYS A 264 -5.94 -2.49 27.65
CA LYS A 264 -7.05 -2.81 28.58
C LYS A 264 -7.64 -1.56 29.26
N GLU A 265 -6.81 -0.54 29.49
CA GLU A 265 -7.23 0.71 30.12
C GLU A 265 -7.91 1.63 29.12
N ILE A 266 -7.44 1.65 27.87
CA ILE A 266 -8.13 2.33 26.74
C ILE A 266 -9.57 1.82 26.62
N GLY A 267 -9.79 0.51 26.70
CA GLY A 267 -11.13 -0.09 26.71
C GLY A 267 -12.00 0.33 27.90
N LYS A 268 -11.44 0.45 29.11
CA LYS A 268 -12.16 0.95 30.30
C LYS A 268 -12.51 2.44 30.18
N MET A 269 -11.65 3.24 29.56
CA MET A 269 -11.91 4.66 29.29
C MET A 269 -13.06 4.84 28.28
N LEU A 270 -13.24 3.95 27.32
CA LEU A 270 -14.38 4.03 26.40
C LEU A 270 -15.73 3.81 27.11
N LYS A 271 -15.77 3.02 28.19
CA LYS A 271 -17.00 2.70 28.93
C LYS A 271 -17.43 3.71 29.99
N LYS A 272 -16.50 4.41 30.66
CA LYS A 272 -16.87 5.45 31.64
C LYS A 272 -17.03 6.80 30.97
N GLY A 273 -18.28 7.20 30.70
CA GLY A 273 -18.66 8.59 30.45
C GLY A 273 -18.81 9.30 31.79
N TYR A 274 -17.97 10.30 32.03
CA TYR A 274 -18.16 11.37 33.00
C TYR A 274 -17.83 12.65 32.24
#